data_AF-A0A5P9D525-F1
#
_entry.id   AF-A0A5P9D525-F1
#
_cell.length_a   1.000
_cell.length_b   1.000
_cell.length_c   1.000
_cell.angle_alpha   90.00
_cell.angle_beta   90.00
_cell.angle_gamma   90.00
#
_symmetry.space_group_name_H-M   'P 1'
#
loop_
_entity.id
_entity.type
_entity.pdbx_description
1 polymer ?
#
loop_
_entity_poly.entity_id
_entity_poly.type
_entity_poly.pdbx_seq_one_letter_code
_entity_poly.pdbx_strand_id
1 'polypeptide(L)'
;MGASMKYAVAGMVFLSLTLGTEVSISYASDQPDFHMDCHAARTNNEQFICADEDLLRRDAQLGEISDKLYAVLDPPSRAEMAREFAEWLASRDDCEDNYFCNAGMYNDRISYLQQELDHMDAPGIAQASAPAAADGFGLVPNAGIPGHNKETYPALTLEICKSICVQRAWCKSIDFDRTNGACYVQPVAEEDVGSLRTDYPGHPYDHYYYAPRLRN
;
A
#
# COMPACT_ATOMS: atom_id res chain seq x y z
N MET A 1 51.22 -9.23 -71.52
CA MET A 1 50.65 -10.45 -72.14
C MET A 1 50.98 -11.64 -71.25
N GLY A 2 50.00 -12.48 -70.91
CA GLY A 2 50.15 -13.70 -70.09
C GLY A 2 49.83 -13.46 -68.60
N ALA A 3 48.57 -13.58 -68.15
CA ALA A 3 47.75 -14.79 -67.90
C ALA A 3 47.99 -15.43 -66.52
N SER A 4 46.94 -15.29 -65.69
CA SER A 4 46.47 -16.06 -64.53
C SER A 4 47.25 -17.27 -64.02
N MET A 5 47.38 -17.34 -62.69
CA MET A 5 47.06 -18.57 -61.95
C MET A 5 46.50 -18.21 -60.57
N LYS A 6 45.24 -18.58 -60.35
CA LYS A 6 44.51 -18.43 -59.09
C LYS A 6 44.84 -19.62 -58.19
N TYR A 7 45.23 -19.39 -56.95
CA TYR A 7 45.20 -20.41 -55.89
C TYR A 7 44.19 -19.98 -54.84
N ALA A 8 43.10 -20.75 -54.74
CA ALA A 8 42.10 -20.62 -53.69
C ALA A 8 42.65 -21.31 -52.43
N VAL A 9 42.76 -20.55 -51.34
CA VAL A 9 43.04 -21.08 -50.01
C VAL A 9 41.72 -21.56 -49.42
N ALA A 10 41.65 -22.87 -49.12
CA ALA A 10 40.54 -23.47 -48.39
C ALA A 10 40.54 -22.95 -46.95
N GLY A 11 39.60 -22.06 -46.61
CA GLY A 11 39.34 -21.65 -45.23
C GLY A 11 38.49 -22.69 -44.53
N MET A 12 39.10 -23.43 -43.59
CA MET A 12 38.38 -24.24 -42.61
C MET A 12 37.46 -23.35 -41.79
N VAL A 13 36.15 -23.50 -41.97
CA VAL A 13 35.14 -22.97 -41.03
C VAL A 13 35.17 -23.85 -39.79
N PHE A 14 35.75 -23.35 -38.71
CA PHE A 14 35.58 -23.93 -37.38
C PHE A 14 34.14 -23.67 -36.93
N LEU A 15 33.28 -24.69 -37.06
CA LEU A 15 31.95 -24.71 -36.49
C LEU A 15 32.09 -24.99 -34.97
N SER A 16 32.27 -23.95 -34.17
CA SER A 16 32.20 -24.05 -32.72
C SER A 16 30.75 -24.23 -32.29
N LEU A 17 30.31 -25.48 -32.15
CA LEU A 17 29.08 -25.85 -31.44
C LEU A 17 29.25 -25.56 -29.95
N THR A 18 28.95 -24.33 -29.53
CA THR A 18 28.66 -24.05 -28.13
C THR A 18 27.23 -24.48 -27.88
N LEU A 19 27.07 -25.63 -27.21
CA LEU A 19 25.82 -26.03 -26.57
C LEU A 19 25.51 -24.97 -25.50
N GLY A 20 24.77 -23.94 -25.88
CA GLY A 20 24.16 -23.00 -24.94
C GLY A 20 23.06 -23.75 -24.21
N THR A 21 23.33 -24.20 -22.99
CA THR A 21 22.27 -24.52 -22.04
C THR A 21 21.62 -23.19 -21.67
N GLU A 22 20.51 -22.84 -22.32
CA GLU A 22 19.65 -21.77 -21.84
C GLU A 22 19.04 -22.25 -20.52
N VAL A 23 19.63 -21.81 -19.42
CA VAL A 23 19.02 -21.96 -18.09
C VAL A 23 17.85 -20.99 -18.06
N SER A 24 16.65 -21.50 -18.31
CA SER A 24 15.41 -20.78 -18.04
C SER A 24 15.28 -20.66 -16.52
N ILE A 25 15.80 -19.56 -15.96
CA ILE A 25 15.53 -19.18 -14.57
C ILE A 25 14.07 -18.74 -14.52
N SER A 26 13.17 -19.64 -14.14
CA SER A 26 11.83 -19.26 -13.68
C SER A 26 11.99 -18.56 -12.34
N TYR A 27 12.00 -17.23 -12.36
CA TYR A 27 11.75 -16.45 -11.16
C TYR A 27 10.34 -16.82 -10.69
N ALA A 28 10.23 -17.51 -9.55
CA ALA A 28 8.98 -17.55 -8.81
C ALA A 28 8.57 -16.09 -8.56
N SER A 29 7.34 -15.72 -8.88
CA SER A 29 6.88 -14.36 -8.65
C SER A 29 6.97 -14.09 -7.15
N ASP A 30 7.84 -13.15 -6.76
CA ASP A 30 7.97 -12.64 -5.39
C ASP A 30 6.75 -11.78 -4.98
N GLN A 31 5.64 -11.90 -5.72
CA GLN A 31 4.40 -11.20 -5.45
C GLN A 31 3.62 -12.00 -4.41
N PRO A 32 3.15 -11.36 -3.33
CA PRO A 32 2.20 -11.97 -2.42
C PRO A 32 0.96 -12.45 -3.21
N ASP A 33 0.40 -13.58 -2.81
CA ASP A 33 -0.94 -13.95 -3.28
C ASP A 33 -1.97 -13.14 -2.50
N PHE A 34 -2.66 -12.23 -3.20
CA PHE A 34 -3.68 -11.37 -2.60
C PHE A 34 -5.08 -12.01 -2.61
N HIS A 35 -5.21 -13.25 -3.12
CA HIS A 35 -6.47 -13.98 -3.24
C HIS A 35 -6.52 -15.17 -2.26
N MET A 36 -7.72 -15.50 -1.80
CA MET A 36 -7.98 -16.67 -0.96
C MET A 36 -7.86 -17.95 -1.78
N ASP A 37 -6.87 -18.79 -1.44
CA ASP A 37 -6.79 -20.16 -1.93
C ASP A 37 -7.55 -21.13 -1.02
N CYS A 38 -8.79 -21.43 -1.40
CA CYS A 38 -9.64 -22.37 -0.66
C CYS A 38 -9.13 -23.82 -0.66
N HIS A 39 -8.21 -24.19 -1.53
CA HIS A 39 -7.55 -25.49 -1.44
C HIS A 39 -6.44 -25.52 -0.39
N ALA A 40 -5.91 -24.34 -0.03
CA ALA A 40 -4.87 -24.18 0.98
C ALA A 40 -5.39 -23.77 2.36
N ALA A 41 -6.69 -23.46 2.50
CA ALA A 41 -7.33 -23.02 3.75
C ALA A 41 -7.03 -23.95 4.95
N ARG A 42 -6.52 -23.36 6.04
CA ARG A 42 -6.07 -24.04 7.27
C ARG A 42 -6.77 -23.52 8.52
N THR A 43 -7.08 -22.23 8.58
CA THR A 43 -7.68 -21.62 9.78
C THR A 43 -9.20 -21.75 9.76
N ASN A 44 -9.84 -21.63 10.94
CA ASN A 44 -11.30 -21.57 11.03
C ASN A 44 -11.85 -20.39 10.20
N ASN A 45 -11.12 -19.27 10.19
CA ASN A 45 -11.45 -18.08 9.41
C ASN A 45 -11.41 -18.38 7.89
N GLU A 46 -10.32 -18.96 7.40
CA GLU A 46 -10.18 -19.30 5.97
C GLU A 46 -11.23 -20.31 5.52
N GLN A 47 -11.48 -21.36 6.31
CA GLN A 47 -12.53 -22.34 6.00
C GLN A 47 -13.92 -21.70 5.99
N PHE A 48 -14.19 -20.77 6.92
CA PHE A 48 -15.44 -20.05 6.99
C PHE A 48 -15.64 -19.13 5.78
N ILE A 49 -14.62 -18.35 5.41
CA ILE A 49 -14.63 -17.51 4.20
C ILE A 49 -14.88 -18.38 2.97
N CYS A 50 -14.18 -19.50 2.82
CA CYS A 50 -14.32 -20.42 1.68
C CYS A 50 -15.68 -21.10 1.56
N ALA A 51 -16.47 -21.13 2.64
CA ALA A 51 -17.83 -21.66 2.63
C ALA A 51 -18.89 -20.60 2.31
N ASP A 52 -18.53 -19.32 2.25
CA ASP A 52 -19.46 -18.19 2.06
C ASP A 52 -19.17 -17.44 0.74
N GLU A 53 -20.13 -17.49 -0.19
CA GLU A 53 -19.98 -16.88 -1.52
C GLU A 53 -19.83 -15.36 -1.49
N ASP A 54 -20.43 -14.67 -0.50
CA ASP A 54 -20.33 -13.22 -0.40
C ASP A 54 -18.96 -12.79 0.16
N LEU A 55 -18.41 -13.54 1.12
CA LEU A 55 -17.04 -13.32 1.60
C LEU A 55 -16.00 -13.65 0.53
N LEU A 56 -16.17 -14.72 -0.26
CA LEU A 56 -15.28 -15.02 -1.39
C LEU A 56 -15.33 -13.96 -2.49
N ARG A 57 -16.51 -13.38 -2.78
CA ARG A 57 -16.62 -12.28 -3.73
C ARG A 57 -15.83 -11.05 -3.28
N ARG A 58 -15.85 -10.77 -1.97
CA ARG A 58 -15.11 -9.65 -1.37
C ARG A 58 -13.62 -9.89 -1.39
N ASP A 59 -13.20 -11.11 -1.08
CA ASP A 59 -11.80 -11.50 -1.20
C ASP A 59 -11.27 -11.33 -2.62
N ALA A 60 -12.00 -11.84 -3.63
CA ALA A 60 -11.63 -11.65 -5.03
C ALA A 60 -11.54 -10.16 -5.40
N GLN A 61 -12.47 -9.32 -4.92
CA GLN A 61 -12.43 -7.87 -5.14
C GLN A 61 -11.19 -7.22 -4.50
N LEU A 62 -10.83 -7.63 -3.28
CA LEU A 62 -9.63 -7.17 -2.61
C LEU A 62 -8.36 -7.57 -3.38
N GLY A 63 -8.29 -8.83 -3.84
CA GLY A 63 -7.19 -9.34 -4.65
C GLY A 63 -7.02 -8.55 -5.95
N GLU A 64 -8.11 -8.31 -6.69
CA GLU A 64 -8.07 -7.55 -7.94
C GLU A 64 -7.54 -6.11 -7.77
N ILE A 65 -7.95 -5.39 -6.73
CA ILE A 65 -7.47 -4.02 -6.49
C ILE A 65 -6.01 -4.05 -6.02
N SER A 66 -5.65 -5.04 -5.19
CA SER A 66 -4.28 -5.22 -4.71
C SER A 66 -3.32 -5.50 -5.85
N ASP A 67 -3.69 -6.36 -6.80
CA ASP A 67 -2.91 -6.65 -8.00
C ASP A 67 -2.68 -5.39 -8.86
N LYS A 68 -3.71 -4.56 -9.05
CA LYS A 68 -3.62 -3.30 -9.80
C LYS A 68 -2.64 -2.33 -9.15
N LEU A 69 -2.77 -2.11 -7.84
CA LEU A 69 -1.85 -1.25 -7.09
C LEU A 69 -0.42 -1.79 -7.14
N TYR A 70 -0.22 -3.07 -6.83
CA TYR A 70 1.10 -3.68 -6.79
C TYR A 70 1.83 -3.56 -8.14
N ALA A 71 1.10 -3.68 -9.25
CA ALA A 71 1.67 -3.53 -10.59
C ALA A 71 2.31 -2.15 -10.84
N VAL A 72 1.80 -1.08 -10.24
CA VAL A 72 2.29 0.30 -10.44
C VAL A 72 3.29 0.77 -9.40
N LEU A 73 3.37 0.09 -8.24
CA LEU A 73 4.29 0.42 -7.15
C LEU A 73 5.77 0.12 -7.50
N ASP A 74 6.67 0.89 -6.90
CA ASP A 74 8.11 0.63 -6.92
C ASP A 74 8.51 -0.50 -5.94
N PRO A 75 9.74 -1.04 -6.00
CA PRO A 75 10.11 -2.19 -5.16
C PRO A 75 10.02 -1.93 -3.64
N PRO A 76 10.47 -0.78 -3.09
CA PRO A 76 10.24 -0.45 -1.68
C PRO A 76 8.75 -0.44 -1.29
N SER A 77 7.90 0.24 -2.05
CA SER A 77 6.46 0.29 -1.76
C SER A 77 5.78 -1.07 -1.91
N ARG A 78 6.22 -1.93 -2.83
CA ARG A 78 5.76 -3.31 -2.94
C ARG A 78 6.09 -4.14 -1.69
N ALA A 79 7.30 -3.98 -1.16
CA ALA A 79 7.71 -4.68 0.05
C ALA A 79 6.91 -4.19 1.27
N GLU A 80 6.59 -2.91 1.34
CA GLU A 80 5.70 -2.35 2.36
C GLU A 80 4.28 -2.90 2.23
N MET A 81 3.67 -2.81 1.04
CA MET A 81 2.34 -3.34 0.78
C MET A 81 2.23 -4.84 1.10
N ALA A 82 3.26 -5.63 0.79
CA ALA A 82 3.32 -7.05 1.13
C ALA A 82 3.31 -7.29 2.65
N ARG A 83 4.05 -6.48 3.44
CA ARG A 83 4.04 -6.56 4.90
C ARG A 83 2.67 -6.18 5.47
N GLU A 84 2.10 -5.08 4.99
CA GLU A 84 0.77 -4.64 5.42
C GLU A 84 -0.30 -5.70 5.14
N PHE A 85 -0.22 -6.36 3.98
CA PHE A 85 -1.17 -7.40 3.63
C PHE A 85 -1.04 -8.62 4.55
N ALA A 86 0.19 -9.04 4.88
CA ALA A 86 0.42 -10.11 5.84
C ALA A 86 -0.11 -9.76 7.24
N GLU A 87 0.06 -8.51 7.69
CA GLU A 87 -0.49 -8.02 8.96
C GLU A 87 -2.03 -7.99 8.93
N TRP A 88 -2.63 -7.52 7.83
CA TRP A 88 -4.07 -7.50 7.66
C TRP A 88 -4.68 -8.91 7.67
N LEU A 89 -4.04 -9.89 7.01
CA LEU A 89 -4.46 -11.30 7.05
C LEU A 89 -4.45 -11.84 8.49
N ALA A 90 -3.39 -11.57 9.26
CA ALA A 90 -3.32 -11.98 10.66
C ALA A 90 -4.45 -11.35 11.50
N SER A 91 -4.76 -10.06 11.28
CA SER A 91 -5.86 -9.39 11.98
C SER A 91 -7.24 -9.90 11.53
N ARG A 92 -7.40 -10.30 10.27
CA ARG A 92 -8.66 -10.89 9.77
C ARG A 92 -8.89 -12.27 10.38
N ASP A 93 -7.84 -13.06 10.57
CA ASP A 93 -7.94 -14.39 11.18
C ASP A 93 -8.51 -14.35 12.61
N ASP A 94 -8.29 -13.26 13.35
CA ASP A 94 -8.90 -13.02 14.67
C ASP A 94 -10.44 -12.90 14.63
N CYS A 95 -11.04 -12.67 13.46
CA CYS A 95 -12.49 -12.70 13.29
C CYS A 95 -13.11 -14.11 13.39
N GLU A 96 -12.28 -15.17 13.31
CA GLU A 96 -12.74 -16.57 13.26
C GLU A 96 -13.92 -16.75 12.27
N ASP A 97 -15.02 -17.37 12.70
CA ASP A 97 -16.22 -17.66 11.91
C ASP A 97 -17.30 -16.55 11.99
N ASN A 98 -16.91 -15.32 12.36
CA ASN A 98 -17.84 -14.21 12.45
C ASN A 98 -18.03 -13.51 11.09
N TYR A 99 -19.19 -13.70 10.47
CA TYR A 99 -19.53 -13.06 9.19
C TYR A 99 -19.37 -11.54 9.20
N PHE A 100 -19.93 -10.85 10.19
CA PHE A 100 -19.92 -9.37 10.22
C PHE A 100 -18.52 -8.81 10.41
N CYS A 101 -17.69 -9.46 11.23
CA CYS A 101 -16.29 -9.10 11.41
C CYS A 101 -15.51 -9.25 10.09
N ASN A 102 -15.60 -10.43 9.46
CA ASN A 102 -14.95 -10.72 8.18
C ASN A 102 -15.39 -9.75 7.07
N ALA A 103 -16.70 -9.56 6.91
CA ALA A 103 -17.23 -8.62 5.93
C ALA A 103 -16.78 -7.18 6.19
N GLY A 104 -16.69 -6.77 7.46
CA GLY A 104 -16.12 -5.47 7.85
C GLY A 104 -14.66 -5.32 7.41
N MET A 105 -13.81 -6.30 7.77
CA MET A 105 -12.38 -6.31 7.41
C MET A 105 -12.16 -6.17 5.89
N TYR A 106 -12.95 -6.88 5.08
CA TYR A 106 -12.88 -6.73 3.62
C TYR A 106 -13.36 -5.36 3.15
N ASN A 107 -14.53 -4.89 3.59
CA ASN A 107 -15.08 -3.60 3.16
C ASN A 107 -14.11 -2.45 3.43
N ASP A 108 -13.50 -2.44 4.61
CA ASP A 108 -12.59 -1.37 5.02
C ASP A 108 -11.31 -1.39 4.17
N ARG A 109 -10.70 -2.58 3.97
CA ARG A 109 -9.49 -2.69 3.16
C ARG A 109 -9.74 -2.41 1.68
N ILE A 110 -10.85 -2.91 1.12
CA ILE A 110 -11.26 -2.63 -0.27
C ILE A 110 -11.46 -1.12 -0.47
N SER A 111 -12.18 -0.46 0.44
CA SER A 111 -12.43 0.99 0.36
C SER A 111 -11.12 1.79 0.42
N TYR A 112 -10.21 1.41 1.32
CA TYR A 112 -8.90 2.04 1.44
C TYR A 112 -8.07 1.89 0.16
N LEU A 113 -7.90 0.66 -0.34
CA LEU A 113 -7.09 0.41 -1.53
C LEU A 113 -7.71 0.99 -2.81
N GLN A 114 -9.04 1.05 -2.89
CA GLN A 114 -9.69 1.73 -4.01
C GLN A 114 -9.36 3.23 -4.02
N GLN A 115 -9.35 3.89 -2.86
CA GLN A 115 -8.96 5.29 -2.76
C GLN A 115 -7.49 5.51 -3.14
N GLU A 116 -6.58 4.61 -2.71
CA GLU A 116 -5.17 4.67 -3.12
C GLU A 116 -5.02 4.52 -4.64
N LEU A 117 -5.76 3.60 -5.25
CA LEU A 117 -5.74 3.40 -6.70
C LEU A 117 -6.27 4.64 -7.44
N ASP A 118 -7.39 5.20 -6.98
CA ASP A 118 -7.99 6.40 -7.56
C ASP A 118 -7.06 7.62 -7.46
N HIS A 119 -6.27 7.73 -6.37
CA HIS A 119 -5.25 8.76 -6.22
C HIS A 119 -4.07 8.58 -7.19
N MET A 120 -3.66 7.34 -7.46
CA MET A 120 -2.60 7.04 -8.42
C MET A 120 -3.04 7.21 -9.88
N ASP A 121 -4.31 6.94 -10.19
CA ASP A 121 -4.90 7.08 -11.53
C ASP A 121 -5.30 8.54 -11.86
N ALA A 122 -5.20 9.46 -10.90
CA ALA A 122 -5.39 10.88 -11.13
C ALA A 122 -4.32 11.41 -12.13
N PRO A 123 -4.71 11.98 -13.28
CA PRO A 123 -3.76 12.43 -14.30
C PRO A 123 -2.77 13.44 -13.71
N GLY A 124 -1.49 13.07 -13.79
CA GLY A 124 -0.39 13.63 -13.01
C GLY A 124 -0.35 15.14 -12.89
N ILE A 125 -0.44 15.61 -11.65
CA ILE A 125 0.38 16.71 -11.17
C ILE A 125 1.49 16.06 -10.35
N ALA A 126 2.73 16.26 -10.82
CA ALA A 126 3.94 15.73 -10.21
C ALA A 126 4.02 16.00 -8.70
N GLN A 127 4.60 15.04 -7.97
CA GLN A 127 4.96 15.09 -6.56
C GLN A 127 5.50 16.48 -6.14
N ALA A 128 4.68 17.21 -5.38
CA ALA A 128 5.05 18.24 -4.43
C ALA A 128 3.78 18.53 -3.61
N SER A 129 3.81 18.23 -2.30
CA SER A 129 2.76 18.54 -1.31
C SER A 129 1.33 18.33 -1.81
N ALA A 130 0.72 17.19 -1.44
CA ALA A 130 -0.70 16.90 -1.70
C ALA A 130 -1.53 18.18 -1.51
N PRO A 131 -2.35 18.59 -2.51
CA PRO A 131 -3.20 19.74 -2.33
C PRO A 131 -4.05 19.44 -1.13
N ALA A 132 -4.03 20.33 -0.15
CA ALA A 132 -5.01 20.30 0.90
C ALA A 132 -6.38 20.06 0.25
N ALA A 133 -7.10 19.05 0.72
CA ALA A 133 -8.50 18.87 0.37
C ALA A 133 -9.23 20.20 0.59
N ALA A 134 -10.44 20.37 0.03
CA ALA A 134 -11.16 21.64 0.10
C ALA A 134 -11.33 22.21 1.53
N ASP A 135 -11.12 21.38 2.56
CA ASP A 135 -11.10 21.69 3.99
C ASP A 135 -9.77 22.27 4.53
N GLY A 136 -8.70 22.34 3.72
CA GLY A 136 -7.38 22.81 4.13
C GLY A 136 -6.44 21.72 4.65
N PHE A 137 -6.83 20.44 4.64
CA PHE A 137 -6.01 19.34 5.12
C PHE A 137 -5.35 18.53 4.00
N GLY A 138 -4.04 18.32 4.10
CA GLY A 138 -3.37 17.24 3.37
C GLY A 138 -3.29 15.97 4.22
N LEU A 139 -3.15 14.82 3.59
CA LEU A 139 -3.10 13.50 4.21
C LEU A 139 -1.76 12.83 3.89
N VAL A 140 -1.16 12.21 4.89
CA VAL A 140 -0.16 11.17 4.74
C VAL A 140 -0.71 9.90 5.40
N PRO A 141 -1.05 8.86 4.61
CA PRO A 141 -1.65 7.65 5.16
C PRO A 141 -0.64 6.85 5.98
N ASN A 142 -1.13 6.04 6.92
CA ASN A 142 -0.31 5.10 7.72
C ASN A 142 0.83 5.78 8.49
N ALA A 143 0.63 7.04 8.87
CA ALA A 143 1.65 7.89 9.45
C ALA A 143 1.14 8.60 10.72
N GLY A 144 2.08 9.02 11.57
CA GLY A 144 1.78 9.88 12.70
C GLY A 144 3.02 10.47 13.36
N ILE A 145 2.81 11.41 14.27
CA ILE A 145 3.87 12.10 15.02
C ILE A 145 3.81 11.67 16.50
N PRO A 146 4.66 10.73 16.94
CA PRO A 146 4.62 10.23 18.31
C PRO A 146 5.08 11.28 19.33
N GLY A 147 4.31 11.47 20.40
CA GLY A 147 4.73 12.27 21.56
C GLY A 147 4.45 13.77 21.48
N HIS A 148 3.79 14.25 20.43
CA HIS A 148 3.49 15.68 20.24
C HIS A 148 2.02 16.05 20.43
N ASN A 149 1.21 15.14 20.97
CA ASN A 149 -0.22 15.32 21.19
C ASN A 149 -0.44 16.36 22.29
N LYS A 150 -1.08 17.48 21.94
CA LYS A 150 -1.48 18.50 22.92
C LYS A 150 -2.89 18.25 23.43
N GLU A 151 -3.75 17.69 22.60
CA GLU A 151 -5.08 17.21 22.99
C GLU A 151 -5.34 15.85 22.39
N THR A 152 -6.04 15.00 23.14
CA THR A 152 -6.42 13.66 22.71
C THR A 152 -7.89 13.44 22.99
N TYR A 153 -8.61 12.94 22.00
CA TYR A 153 -10.01 12.56 22.12
C TYR A 153 -10.15 11.08 21.77
N PRO A 154 -10.80 10.26 22.61
CA PRO A 154 -10.73 8.79 22.48
C PRO A 154 -11.64 8.19 21.40
N ALA A 155 -12.65 8.94 20.92
CA ALA A 155 -13.58 8.47 19.90
C ALA A 155 -14.28 9.66 19.23
N LEU A 156 -13.85 10.02 18.03
CA LEU A 156 -14.43 11.05 17.16
C LEU A 156 -14.52 10.54 15.73
N THR A 157 -15.32 11.21 14.90
CA THR A 157 -15.18 11.08 13.44
C THR A 157 -14.01 11.92 12.96
N LEU A 158 -13.44 11.57 11.82
CA LEU A 158 -12.37 12.35 11.17
C LEU A 158 -12.78 13.82 10.97
N GLU A 159 -14.01 14.07 10.50
CA GLU A 159 -14.53 15.41 10.27
C GLU A 159 -14.58 16.26 11.56
N ILE A 160 -14.94 15.66 12.69
CA ILE A 160 -14.92 16.36 13.98
C ILE A 160 -13.46 16.60 14.43
N CYS A 161 -12.57 15.63 14.22
CA CYS A 161 -11.15 15.79 14.55
C CYS A 161 -10.51 16.96 13.76
N LYS A 162 -10.76 17.03 12.45
CA LYS A 162 -10.34 18.16 11.59
C LYS A 162 -10.95 19.48 12.06
N SER A 163 -12.25 19.50 12.37
CA SER A 163 -12.93 20.70 12.87
C SER A 163 -12.31 21.24 14.16
N ILE A 164 -11.92 20.35 15.09
CA ILE A 164 -11.21 20.74 16.32
C ILE A 164 -9.89 21.42 15.97
N CYS A 165 -9.10 20.82 15.08
CA CYS A 165 -7.84 21.41 14.65
C CYS A 165 -8.04 22.80 14.03
N VAL A 166 -9.02 23.00 13.15
CA VAL A 166 -9.33 24.31 12.57
C VAL A 166 -9.67 25.34 13.65
N GLN A 167 -10.41 24.96 14.69
CA GLN A 167 -10.77 25.85 15.79
C GLN A 167 -9.60 26.17 16.72
N ARG A 168 -8.53 25.36 16.74
CA ARG A 168 -7.34 25.61 17.55
C ARG A 168 -6.29 26.35 16.74
N ALA A 169 -6.09 27.63 17.05
CA ALA A 169 -5.10 28.47 16.38
C ALA A 169 -3.66 27.88 16.40
N TRP A 170 -3.35 27.03 17.37
CA TRP A 170 -2.05 26.35 17.48
C TRP A 170 -1.95 25.03 16.72
N CYS A 171 -3.06 24.44 16.28
CA CYS A 171 -3.03 23.10 15.69
C CYS A 171 -2.44 23.14 14.28
N LYS A 172 -1.40 22.37 14.04
CA LYS A 172 -0.81 22.19 12.71
C LYS A 172 -1.16 20.85 12.07
N SER A 173 -1.43 19.82 12.87
CA SER A 173 -1.84 18.50 12.37
C SER A 173 -2.73 17.74 13.37
N ILE A 174 -3.32 16.67 12.87
CA ILE A 174 -3.93 15.60 13.67
C ILE A 174 -3.32 14.26 13.25
N ASP A 175 -3.15 13.35 14.20
CA ASP A 175 -3.08 11.92 13.89
C ASP A 175 -4.44 11.31 14.24
N PHE A 176 -5.02 10.56 13.31
CA PHE A 176 -6.35 9.95 13.49
C PHE A 176 -6.25 8.44 13.46
N ASP A 177 -6.67 7.79 14.54
CA ASP A 177 -6.78 6.34 14.65
C ASP A 177 -8.04 5.86 13.91
N ARG A 178 -7.85 5.15 12.80
CA ARG A 178 -8.95 4.65 11.97
C ARG A 178 -9.76 3.55 12.66
N THR A 179 -9.16 2.83 13.62
CA THR A 179 -9.77 1.66 14.25
C THR A 179 -10.76 2.05 15.34
N ASN A 180 -10.42 3.05 16.17
CA ASN A 180 -11.24 3.45 17.31
C ASN A 180 -11.71 4.92 17.26
N GLY A 181 -11.29 5.68 16.25
CA GLY A 181 -11.63 7.10 16.10
C GLY A 181 -10.88 8.02 17.05
N ALA A 182 -9.80 7.57 17.69
CA ALA A 182 -8.99 8.44 18.52
C ALA A 182 -8.36 9.55 17.68
N CYS A 183 -8.47 10.77 18.19
CA CYS A 183 -8.01 11.98 17.54
C CYS A 183 -6.91 12.62 18.38
N TYR A 184 -5.72 12.74 17.82
CA TYR A 184 -4.55 13.29 18.47
C TYR A 184 -4.20 14.63 17.83
N VAL A 185 -4.51 15.73 18.51
CA VAL A 185 -4.37 17.09 17.97
C VAL A 185 -3.01 17.68 18.36
N GLN A 186 -2.27 18.18 17.38
CA GLN A 186 -0.84 18.46 17.53
C GLN A 186 -0.46 19.88 17.11
N PRO A 187 0.47 20.54 17.82
CA PRO A 187 0.97 21.87 17.49
C PRO A 187 2.12 21.86 16.47
N VAL A 188 2.47 20.70 15.96
CA VAL A 188 3.58 20.44 15.03
C VAL A 188 3.02 19.77 13.76
N ALA A 189 3.77 19.78 12.68
CA ALA A 189 3.56 18.93 11.51
C ALA A 189 4.91 18.31 11.08
N GLU A 190 4.93 17.55 9.98
CA GLU A 190 6.14 16.91 9.44
C GLU A 190 7.33 17.88 9.34
N GLU A 191 7.12 19.11 8.86
CA GLU A 191 8.14 20.16 8.74
C GLU A 191 8.85 20.50 10.08
N ASP A 192 8.17 20.31 11.21
CA ASP A 192 8.68 20.64 12.54
C ASP A 192 9.44 19.47 13.18
N VAL A 193 9.15 18.23 12.76
CA VAL A 193 9.72 17.01 13.35
C VAL A 193 10.71 16.29 12.43
N GLY A 194 10.80 16.72 11.16
CA GLY A 194 11.75 16.24 10.16
C GLY A 194 11.31 14.98 9.42
N SER A 195 10.54 14.10 10.07
CA SER A 195 9.94 12.92 9.43
C SER A 195 8.75 12.40 10.22
N LEU A 196 7.74 11.89 9.52
CA LEU A 196 6.64 11.14 10.13
C LEU A 196 7.09 9.73 10.51
N ARG A 197 6.46 9.16 11.54
CA ARG A 197 6.59 7.74 11.86
C ARG A 197 5.58 6.95 11.04
N THR A 198 6.04 5.95 10.29
CA THR A 198 5.19 5.11 9.42
C THR A 198 5.25 3.62 9.77
N ASP A 199 6.05 3.23 10.77
CA ASP A 199 6.29 1.84 11.16
C ASP A 199 5.43 1.39 12.37
N TYR A 200 4.20 1.89 12.47
CA TYR A 200 3.26 1.46 13.51
C TYR A 200 2.70 0.06 13.18
N PRO A 201 2.72 -0.90 14.13
CA PRO A 201 2.10 -2.21 13.90
C PRO A 201 0.62 -2.07 13.53
N GLY A 202 0.19 -2.68 12.42
CA GLY A 202 -1.19 -2.56 11.91
C GLY A 202 -1.56 -1.18 11.37
N HIS A 203 -0.58 -0.27 11.26
CA HIS A 203 -0.69 1.07 10.69
C HIS A 203 -1.97 1.85 11.08
N PRO A 204 -2.35 1.93 12.37
CA PRO A 204 -3.69 2.39 12.76
C PRO A 204 -3.95 3.88 12.50
N TYR A 205 -2.91 4.67 12.25
CA TYR A 205 -2.99 6.14 12.20
C TYR A 205 -2.87 6.67 10.77
N ASP A 206 -3.65 7.71 10.47
CA ASP A 206 -3.39 8.64 9.38
C ASP A 206 -2.96 9.99 9.92
N HIS A 207 -1.97 10.60 9.27
CA HIS A 207 -1.53 11.95 9.60
C HIS A 207 -2.22 12.96 8.67
N TYR A 208 -2.92 13.94 9.24
CA TYR A 208 -3.48 15.06 8.48
C TYR A 208 -2.85 16.37 8.90
N TYR A 209 -2.16 17.06 7.99
CA TYR A 209 -1.60 18.39 8.23
C TYR A 209 -2.55 19.47 7.72
N TYR A 210 -2.69 20.56 8.48
CA TYR A 210 -3.50 21.71 8.10
C TYR A 210 -2.63 22.73 7.34
N ALA A 211 -2.67 22.65 6.01
CA ALA A 211 -1.82 23.43 5.11
C ALA A 211 -1.84 24.95 5.38
N PRO A 212 -2.97 25.59 5.74
CA PRO A 212 -2.98 27.02 6.05
C PRO A 212 -2.10 27.46 7.24
N ARG A 213 -1.56 26.54 8.04
CA ARG A 213 -0.65 26.83 9.16
C ARG A 213 0.76 26.29 8.98
N LEU A 214 1.04 25.63 7.87
CA LEU A 214 2.40 25.26 7.50
C LEU A 214 3.11 26.49 6.92
N ARG A 215 4.40 26.62 7.21
CA ARG A 215 5.18 27.77 6.72
C ARG A 215 5.80 27.38 5.39
N ASN A 216 5.53 28.16 4.34
CA ASN A 216 6.45 28.22 3.20
C ASN A 216 7.80 28.79 3.63
#